data_AF-K1TVS6-F1
#
_entry.id   AF-K1TVS6-F1
#
_cell.length_a   1.000
_cell.length_b   1.000
_cell.length_c   1.000
_cell.angle_alpha   90.00
_cell.angle_beta   90.00
_cell.angle_gamma   90.00
#
_symmetry.space_group_name_H-M   'P 1'
#
loop_
_entity.id
_entity.type
_entity.pdbx_description
1 polymer ?
#
loop_
_entity_poly.entity_id
_entity_poly.type
_entity_poly.pdbx_seq_one_letter_code
_entity_poly.pdbx_strand_id
1 'polypeptide(L)'
;MIFNTYKDFGITDYRCVLSLRDPEDKVKYHDDDEMWNNAENALRKVLNDLGIEYTEEIGEAAFYGPKLDVNVKPAVGNEYTLSTCQLDFCLPAKFNLTYVDKDGQKKTPVVLHRAILGSLDRFMAYILEETKGNLPLWLAPVQAMILPVKNDDEELNAYAHDLYGYLLDNNIRA
;
A
#
# COMPACT_ATOMS: atom_id res chain seq x y z
N MET A 1 8.04 5.67 3.25
CA MET A 1 6.71 6.06 2.73
C MET A 1 5.64 5.10 3.21
N ILE A 2 5.70 3.80 2.90
CA ILE A 2 4.74 2.79 3.37
C ILE A 2 4.50 2.89 4.89
N PHE A 3 5.56 2.82 5.69
CA PHE A 3 5.46 2.89 7.15
C PHE A 3 4.92 4.23 7.69
N ASN A 4 5.15 5.34 6.97
CA ASN A 4 4.58 6.64 7.37
C ASN A 4 3.06 6.62 7.16
N THR A 5 2.61 6.10 6.01
CA THR A 5 1.18 5.95 5.72
C THR A 5 0.51 4.99 6.71
N TYR A 6 1.16 3.88 7.05
CA TYR A 6 0.65 2.97 8.08
C TYR A 6 0.51 3.67 9.43
N LYS A 7 1.47 4.50 9.81
CA LYS A 7 1.38 5.35 11.00
C LYS A 7 0.19 6.32 10.93
N ASP A 8 -0.07 6.95 9.79
CA ASP A 8 -1.20 7.87 9.61
C ASP A 8 -2.56 7.16 9.76
N PHE A 9 -2.65 5.90 9.34
CA PHE A 9 -3.85 5.05 9.49
C PHE A 9 -3.91 4.25 10.81
N GLY A 10 -2.85 4.28 11.63
CA GLY A 10 -2.77 3.52 12.87
C GLY A 10 -2.53 2.00 12.67
N ILE A 11 -1.98 1.58 11.54
CA ILE A 11 -1.68 0.18 11.24
C ILE A 11 -0.38 -0.22 11.92
N THR A 12 -0.46 -1.14 12.90
CA THR A 12 0.70 -1.55 13.71
C THR A 12 1.04 -3.04 13.61
N ASP A 13 0.09 -3.88 13.22
CA ASP A 13 0.31 -5.33 13.08
C ASP A 13 0.60 -5.69 11.61
N TYR A 14 1.88 -5.69 11.25
CA TYR A 14 2.34 -6.06 9.93
C TYR A 14 3.74 -6.69 9.98
N ARG A 15 4.05 -7.54 9.00
CA ARG A 15 5.39 -8.08 8.80
C ARG A 15 5.89 -7.82 7.39
N CYS A 16 7.20 -7.64 7.25
CA CYS A 16 7.84 -7.50 5.95
C CYS A 16 8.31 -8.87 5.45
N VAL A 17 8.11 -9.12 4.16
CA VAL A 17 8.52 -10.34 3.48
C VAL A 17 9.36 -9.97 2.27
N LEU A 18 10.55 -10.56 2.16
CA LEU A 18 11.36 -10.54 0.96
C LEU A 18 10.96 -11.75 0.11
N SER A 19 10.15 -11.52 -0.92
CA SER A 19 9.73 -12.57 -1.83
C SER A 19 10.77 -12.80 -2.91
N LEU A 20 11.26 -14.05 -2.97
CA LEU A 20 12.30 -14.52 -3.88
C LEU A 20 11.69 -15.40 -4.98
N ARG A 21 12.42 -15.58 -6.08
CA ARG A 21 12.00 -16.57 -7.09
C ARG A 21 12.15 -17.98 -6.52
N ASP A 22 11.42 -18.91 -7.12
CA ASP A 22 11.79 -20.32 -7.08
C ASP A 22 12.74 -20.60 -8.27
N PRO A 23 14.02 -20.93 -8.04
CA PRO A 23 14.96 -21.22 -9.11
C PRO A 23 14.57 -22.41 -10.00
N GLU A 24 13.76 -23.34 -9.46
CA GLU A 24 13.31 -24.54 -10.16
C GLU A 24 12.11 -24.26 -11.08
N ASP A 25 11.35 -23.18 -10.83
CA ASP A 25 10.22 -22.78 -11.67
C ASP A 25 10.67 -21.95 -12.87
N LYS A 26 11.03 -22.64 -13.95
CA LYS A 26 11.42 -22.04 -15.23
C LYS A 26 10.25 -21.52 -16.07
N VAL A 27 8.99 -21.69 -15.62
CA VAL A 27 7.80 -21.26 -16.36
C VAL A 27 7.34 -19.88 -15.89
N LYS A 28 7.29 -19.66 -14.56
CA LYS A 28 6.82 -18.41 -13.98
C LYS A 28 7.85 -17.29 -14.13
N TYR A 29 9.14 -17.58 -13.92
CA TYR A 29 10.16 -16.53 -13.81
C TYR A 29 10.92 -16.31 -15.11
N HIS A 30 11.38 -15.07 -15.31
CA HIS A 30 12.28 -14.77 -16.42
C HIS A 30 13.60 -15.56 -16.29
N ASP A 31 14.00 -16.22 -17.37
CA ASP A 31 15.22 -17.03 -17.44
C ASP A 31 16.48 -16.17 -17.56
N ASP A 32 16.88 -15.59 -16.43
CA ASP A 32 18.10 -14.80 -16.28
C ASP A 32 18.60 -14.89 -14.83
N ASP A 33 19.43 -15.89 -14.55
CA ASP A 33 19.93 -16.15 -13.19
C ASP A 33 20.81 -15.02 -12.64
N GLU A 34 21.57 -14.34 -13.50
CA GLU A 34 22.42 -13.23 -13.08
C GLU A 34 21.57 -12.03 -12.66
N MET A 35 20.55 -11.68 -13.45
CA MET A 35 19.59 -10.62 -13.13
C MET A 35 18.91 -10.88 -11.79
N TRP A 36 18.42 -12.09 -11.57
CA TRP A 36 17.74 -12.46 -10.34
C TRP A 36 18.64 -12.42 -9.11
N ASN A 37 19.82 -13.02 -9.20
CA ASN A 37 20.79 -13.00 -8.10
C ASN A 37 21.20 -11.55 -7.75
N ASN A 38 21.36 -10.69 -8.75
CA ASN A 38 21.65 -9.28 -8.53
C ASN A 38 20.46 -8.56 -7.87
N ALA A 39 19.26 -8.72 -8.40
CA ALA A 39 18.05 -8.06 -7.90
C ALA A 39 17.72 -8.46 -6.46
N GLU A 40 17.80 -9.75 -6.13
CA GLU A 40 17.53 -10.28 -4.79
C GLU A 40 18.55 -9.77 -3.77
N ASN A 41 19.83 -9.81 -4.12
CA ASN A 41 20.89 -9.30 -3.24
C ASN A 41 20.82 -7.78 -3.08
N ALA A 42 20.47 -7.04 -4.14
CA ALA A 42 20.28 -5.60 -4.06
C ALA A 42 19.14 -5.25 -3.10
N LEU A 43 17.99 -5.92 -3.22
CA LEU A 43 16.86 -5.70 -2.33
C LEU A 43 17.19 -6.11 -0.88
N ARG A 44 17.79 -7.29 -0.68
CA ARG A 44 18.27 -7.77 0.63
C ARG A 44 19.20 -6.76 1.31
N LYS A 45 20.16 -6.23 0.55
CA LYS A 45 21.09 -5.19 1.04
C LYS A 45 20.34 -3.93 1.47
N VAL A 46 19.40 -3.45 0.65
CA VAL A 46 18.60 -2.25 0.97
C VAL A 46 17.78 -2.46 2.25
N LEU A 47 17.14 -3.63 2.41
CA LEU A 47 16.37 -3.93 3.62
C LEU A 47 17.25 -3.95 4.87
N ASN A 48 18.44 -4.56 4.78
CA ASN A 48 19.41 -4.60 5.87
C ASN A 48 19.97 -3.21 6.21
N ASP A 49 20.34 -2.42 5.21
CA ASP A 49 20.86 -1.05 5.40
C ASP A 49 19.81 -0.14 6.06
N LEU A 50 18.53 -0.35 5.77
CA LEU A 50 17.41 0.36 6.38
C LEU A 50 17.01 -0.20 7.76
N GLY A 51 17.60 -1.31 8.20
CA GLY A 51 17.25 -1.97 9.46
C GLY A 51 15.83 -2.52 9.49
N ILE A 52 15.28 -2.91 8.33
CA ILE A 52 13.95 -3.51 8.25
C ILE A 52 14.08 -5.00 8.58
N GLU A 53 13.33 -5.49 9.55
CA GLU A 53 13.20 -6.92 9.81
C GLU A 53 12.27 -7.56 8.78
N TYR A 54 12.69 -8.67 8.17
CA TYR A 54 11.89 -9.41 7.18
C TYR A 54 12.15 -10.92 7.27
N THR A 55 11.21 -11.68 6.71
CA THR A 55 11.40 -13.10 6.40
C THR A 55 11.58 -13.28 4.90
N GLU A 56 12.34 -14.29 4.48
CA GLU A 56 12.47 -14.64 3.06
C GLU A 56 11.47 -15.73 2.69
N GLU A 57 10.75 -15.56 1.58
CA GLU A 57 9.78 -16.53 1.09
C GLU A 57 10.06 -16.84 -0.39
N ILE A 58 10.43 -18.10 -0.66
CA ILE A 58 10.76 -18.61 -1.99
C ILE A 58 9.47 -18.90 -2.75
N GLY A 59 9.41 -18.50 -4.03
CA GLY A 59 8.27 -18.78 -4.91
C GLY A 59 7.22 -17.67 -4.92
N GLU A 60 7.37 -16.65 -4.08
CA GLU A 60 6.40 -15.57 -3.95
C GLU A 60 6.72 -14.34 -4.81
N ALA A 61 7.91 -14.26 -5.42
CA ALA A 61 8.30 -13.13 -6.27
C ALA A 61 7.36 -12.92 -7.48
N ALA A 62 7.43 -11.72 -8.06
CA ALA A 62 6.82 -11.43 -9.35
C ALA A 62 7.61 -12.12 -10.47
N PHE A 63 7.04 -12.29 -11.68
CA PHE A 63 7.77 -12.95 -12.77
C PHE A 63 9.01 -12.19 -13.26
N TYR A 64 9.10 -10.90 -12.95
CA TYR A 64 10.13 -9.97 -13.44
C TYR A 64 11.16 -9.53 -12.40
N GLY A 65 11.03 -9.97 -11.15
CA GLY A 65 11.99 -9.66 -10.09
C GLY A 65 11.42 -9.81 -8.67
N PRO A 66 12.29 -9.63 -7.66
CA PRO A 66 11.92 -9.79 -6.26
C PRO A 66 11.13 -8.60 -5.74
N LYS A 67 10.47 -8.80 -4.60
CA LYS A 67 9.66 -7.75 -3.98
C LYS A 67 9.75 -7.76 -2.46
N LEU A 68 9.68 -6.56 -1.90
CA LEU A 68 9.31 -6.35 -0.51
C LEU A 68 7.79 -6.33 -0.46
N ASP A 69 7.22 -7.29 0.23
CA ASP A 69 5.80 -7.31 0.58
C ASP A 69 5.62 -6.93 2.04
N VAL A 70 4.60 -6.12 2.33
CA VAL A 70 4.20 -5.78 3.69
C VAL A 70 2.84 -6.40 3.92
N ASN A 71 2.85 -7.49 4.66
CA ASN A 71 1.68 -8.30 4.91
C ASN A 71 1.00 -7.85 6.20
N VAL A 72 -0.31 -7.84 6.15
CA VAL A 72 -1.19 -7.53 7.29
C VAL A 72 -2.06 -8.73 7.59
N LYS A 73 -2.49 -8.84 8.85
CA LYS A 73 -3.41 -9.87 9.27
C LYS A 73 -4.83 -9.29 9.37
N PRO A 74 -5.80 -9.79 8.58
CA PRO A 74 -7.20 -9.39 8.72
C PRO A 74 -7.82 -9.93 10.02
N ALA A 75 -9.02 -9.45 10.35
CA ALA A 75 -9.77 -9.96 11.50
C ALA A 75 -10.18 -11.43 11.31
N VAL A 76 -10.41 -11.86 10.07
CA VAL A 76 -10.74 -13.25 9.72
C VAL A 76 -9.89 -13.71 8.54
N GLY A 77 -9.27 -14.89 8.69
CA GLY A 77 -8.55 -15.57 7.63
C GLY A 77 -7.03 -15.47 7.73
N ASN A 78 -6.38 -15.72 6.60
CA ASN A 78 -4.93 -15.72 6.47
C ASN A 78 -4.40 -14.30 6.23
N GLU A 79 -3.12 -14.10 6.52
CA GLU A 79 -2.46 -12.85 6.13
C GLU A 79 -2.49 -12.67 4.61
N TYR A 80 -2.38 -11.40 4.20
CA TYR A 80 -2.20 -11.06 2.80
C TYR A 80 -1.34 -9.80 2.66
N THR A 81 -0.79 -9.62 1.46
CA THR A 81 -0.03 -8.42 1.12
C THR A 81 -0.95 -7.23 0.92
N LEU A 82 -0.71 -6.19 1.73
CA LEU A 82 -1.35 -4.88 1.57
C LEU A 82 -0.46 -3.94 0.77
N SER A 83 0.82 -3.81 1.14
CA SER A 83 1.78 -2.97 0.42
C SER A 83 2.85 -3.78 -0.26
N THR A 84 3.41 -3.25 -1.34
CA THR A 84 4.52 -3.90 -2.04
C THR A 84 5.46 -2.88 -2.68
N CYS A 85 6.74 -3.24 -2.78
CA CYS A 85 7.77 -2.53 -3.52
C CYS A 85 8.64 -3.56 -4.26
N GLN A 86 8.54 -3.58 -5.59
CA GLN A 86 9.08 -4.63 -6.45
C GLN A 86 10.16 -4.06 -7.35
N LEU A 87 11.29 -4.77 -7.46
CA LEU A 87 12.38 -4.40 -8.36
C LEU A 87 12.20 -5.13 -9.68
N ASP A 88 12.12 -4.38 -10.77
CA ASP A 88 11.93 -4.91 -12.12
C ASP A 88 13.13 -4.57 -13.01
N PHE A 89 13.88 -5.62 -13.35
CA PHE A 89 15.00 -5.59 -14.26
C PHE A 89 14.65 -6.16 -15.65
N CYS A 90 13.48 -6.81 -15.78
CA CYS A 90 13.08 -7.57 -16.95
C CYS A 90 12.31 -6.71 -17.96
N LEU A 91 11.25 -6.03 -17.53
CA LEU A 91 10.41 -5.25 -18.44
C LEU A 91 11.18 -4.09 -19.11
N PRO A 92 12.05 -3.33 -18.41
CA PRO A 92 12.78 -2.25 -19.04
C PRO A 92 13.62 -2.70 -20.24
N ALA A 93 14.28 -3.87 -20.13
CA ALA A 93 15.02 -4.47 -21.23
C ALA A 93 14.09 -4.92 -22.37
N LYS A 94 12.98 -5.61 -22.04
CA LYS A 94 12.00 -6.07 -23.04
C LYS A 94 11.34 -4.94 -23.83
N PHE A 95 11.09 -3.80 -23.19
CA PHE A 95 10.53 -2.61 -23.83
C PHE A 95 11.59 -1.69 -24.47
N ASN A 96 12.87 -2.08 -24.48
CA ASN A 96 13.99 -1.27 -24.96
C ASN A 96 14.03 0.13 -24.33
N LEU A 97 13.67 0.24 -23.05
CA LEU A 97 13.76 1.49 -22.30
C LEU A 97 15.23 1.85 -22.12
N THR A 98 15.60 3.09 -22.42
CA THR A 98 16.97 3.58 -22.25
C THR A 98 16.99 5.00 -21.72
N TYR A 99 18.03 5.31 -20.95
CA TYR A 99 18.41 6.67 -20.60
C TYR A 99 19.89 6.89 -20.95
N VAL A 100 20.31 8.15 -21.04
CA VAL A 100 21.72 8.52 -21.25
C VAL A 100 22.34 8.79 -19.90
N ASP A 101 23.39 8.03 -19.56
CA ASP A 101 24.12 8.23 -18.31
C ASP A 101 25.08 9.43 -18.36
N LYS A 102 25.76 9.68 -17.25
CA LYS A 102 26.73 10.78 -17.10
C LYS A 102 27.90 10.73 -18.10
N ASP A 103 28.19 9.56 -18.66
CA ASP A 103 29.30 9.33 -19.59
C ASP A 103 28.80 9.33 -21.05
N GLY A 104 27.54 9.71 -21.28
CA GLY A 104 26.91 9.77 -22.61
C GLY A 104 26.49 8.42 -23.16
N GLN A 105 26.53 7.34 -22.36
CA GLN A 105 26.22 5.99 -22.79
C GLN A 105 24.74 5.66 -22.58
N LYS A 106 24.16 4.89 -23.50
CA LYS A 106 22.81 4.35 -23.31
C LYS A 106 22.84 3.25 -22.26
N LYS A 107 22.00 3.37 -21.24
CA LYS A 107 21.81 2.39 -20.18
C LYS A 107 20.33 2.04 -20.04
N THR A 108 20.06 0.78 -19.66
CA THR A 108 18.71 0.34 -19.31
C THR A 108 18.38 0.78 -17.88
N PRO A 109 17.24 1.46 -17.65
CA PRO A 109 16.82 1.80 -16.29
C PRO A 109 16.28 0.56 -15.56
N VAL A 110 16.28 0.61 -14.23
CA VAL A 110 15.53 -0.34 -13.39
C VAL A 110 14.20 0.31 -13.02
N VAL A 111 13.11 -0.45 -13.05
CA VAL A 111 11.78 0.04 -12.67
C VAL A 111 11.44 -0.43 -11.26
N LEU A 112 10.84 0.46 -10.47
CA LEU A 112 10.27 0.13 -9.16
C LEU A 112 8.75 0.17 -9.25
N HIS A 113 8.10 -0.98 -9.07
CA HIS A 113 6.65 -1.07 -8.96
C HIS A 113 6.27 -0.96 -7.49
N ARG A 114 5.35 -0.06 -7.14
CA ARG A 114 4.95 0.11 -5.74
C ARG A 114 3.45 0.34 -5.59
N ALA A 115 2.89 -0.24 -4.54
CA ALA A 115 1.56 0.08 -4.06
C ALA A 115 1.62 0.23 -2.53
N ILE A 116 1.11 1.36 -2.02
CA ILE A 116 1.19 1.73 -0.60
C ILE A 116 -0.01 1.21 0.19
N LEU A 117 -1.18 1.21 -0.43
CA LEU A 117 -2.42 0.71 0.17
C LEU A 117 -2.91 -0.54 -0.57
N GLY A 118 -2.14 -1.05 -1.53
CA GLY A 118 -2.62 -2.09 -2.44
C GLY A 118 -3.77 -1.58 -3.29
N SER A 119 -4.79 -2.43 -3.51
CA SER A 119 -6.04 -1.99 -4.10
C SER A 119 -6.91 -1.27 -3.07
N LEU A 120 -7.67 -0.28 -3.52
CA LEU A 120 -8.59 0.45 -2.65
C LEU A 120 -9.61 -0.48 -2.00
N ASP A 121 -10.13 -1.46 -2.72
CA ASP A 121 -11.09 -2.44 -2.20
C ASP A 121 -10.51 -3.25 -1.03
N ARG A 122 -9.28 -3.75 -1.17
CA ARG A 122 -8.61 -4.52 -0.12
C ARG A 122 -8.27 -3.63 1.07
N PHE A 123 -7.80 -2.41 0.81
CA PHE A 123 -7.52 -1.45 1.86
C PHE A 123 -8.77 -1.08 2.66
N MET A 124 -9.87 -0.79 1.98
CA MET A 124 -11.14 -0.45 2.63
C MET A 124 -11.68 -1.62 3.44
N ALA A 125 -11.58 -2.86 2.93
CA ALA A 125 -11.91 -4.05 3.70
C ALA A 125 -11.05 -4.16 4.97
N TYR A 126 -9.73 -4.05 4.82
CA TYR A 126 -8.78 -4.11 5.93
C TYR A 126 -9.07 -3.06 7.01
N ILE A 127 -9.20 -1.79 6.63
CA ILE A 127 -9.36 -0.70 7.60
C ILE A 127 -10.72 -0.78 8.31
N LEU A 128 -11.76 -1.28 7.64
CA LEU A 128 -13.07 -1.51 8.29
C LEU A 128 -12.99 -2.63 9.33
N GLU A 129 -12.27 -3.70 9.04
CA GLU A 129 -12.03 -4.78 10.00
C GLU A 129 -11.21 -4.31 11.20
N GLU A 130 -10.10 -3.62 10.95
CA GLU A 130 -9.18 -3.13 11.97
C GLU A 130 -9.87 -2.12 12.91
N THR A 131 -10.69 -1.24 12.35
CA THR A 131 -11.43 -0.22 13.12
C THR A 131 -12.78 -0.69 13.65
N LYS A 132 -13.21 -1.91 13.30
CA LYS A 132 -14.56 -2.44 13.60
C LYS A 132 -15.67 -1.50 13.11
N GLY A 133 -15.43 -0.81 11.99
CA GLY A 133 -16.30 0.21 11.43
C GLY A 133 -16.23 1.59 12.10
N ASN A 134 -15.52 1.75 13.23
CA ASN A 134 -15.31 3.04 13.89
C ASN A 134 -14.14 3.80 13.23
N LEU A 135 -14.36 4.24 12.00
CA LEU A 135 -13.34 4.90 11.19
C LEU A 135 -12.87 6.23 11.82
N PRO A 136 -11.60 6.61 11.62
CA PRO A 136 -11.13 7.96 11.96
C PRO A 136 -12.02 9.04 11.34
N LEU A 137 -12.23 10.16 12.04
CA LEU A 137 -13.13 11.23 11.61
C LEU A 137 -12.92 11.67 10.16
N TRP A 138 -11.66 11.75 9.71
CA TRP A 138 -11.33 12.19 8.35
C TRP A 138 -11.76 11.18 7.26
N LEU A 139 -11.90 9.89 7.61
CA LEU A 139 -12.30 8.81 6.71
C LEU A 139 -13.79 8.42 6.86
N ALA A 140 -14.44 8.82 7.96
CA ALA A 140 -15.83 8.47 8.24
C ALA A 140 -16.79 8.98 7.14
N PRO A 141 -17.71 8.16 6.61
CA PRO A 141 -18.64 8.59 5.55
C PRO A 141 -19.58 9.70 6.04
N VAL A 142 -20.03 9.61 7.29
CA VAL A 142 -20.76 10.65 8.03
C VAL A 142 -19.89 11.06 9.22
N GLN A 143 -19.55 12.34 9.30
CA GLN A 143 -18.66 12.91 10.31
C GLN A 143 -19.42 13.53 11.48
N ALA A 144 -20.61 14.06 11.23
CA ALA A 144 -21.50 14.63 12.23
C ALA A 144 -22.95 14.26 11.89
N MET A 145 -23.83 14.24 12.88
CA MET A 145 -25.27 14.13 12.68
C MET A 145 -25.96 15.06 13.66
N ILE A 146 -26.87 15.90 13.18
CA ILE A 146 -27.59 16.87 14.01
C ILE A 146 -28.97 16.31 14.30
N LEU A 147 -29.29 16.13 15.58
CA LEU A 147 -30.60 15.66 16.03
C LEU A 147 -31.23 16.72 16.96
N PRO A 148 -32.26 17.46 16.51
CA PRO A 148 -33.00 18.36 17.37
C PRO A 148 -33.76 17.55 18.44
N VAL A 149 -33.88 18.12 19.64
CA VAL A 149 -34.57 17.46 20.77
C VAL A 149 -36.08 17.36 20.54
N LYS A 150 -36.66 18.30 19.79
CA LYS A 150 -38.08 18.35 19.43
C LYS A 150 -38.24 18.62 17.95
N ASN A 151 -39.02 17.79 17.28
CA ASN A 151 -39.22 17.89 15.83
C ASN A 151 -40.33 18.88 15.45
N ASP A 152 -41.19 19.27 16.39
CA ASP A 152 -42.31 20.20 16.21
C ASP A 152 -41.97 21.65 16.57
N ASP A 153 -40.71 21.91 16.96
CA ASP A 153 -40.21 23.24 17.31
C ASP A 153 -39.53 23.90 16.09
N GLU A 154 -40.20 24.87 15.49
CA GLU A 154 -39.74 25.53 14.26
C GLU A 154 -38.41 26.30 14.47
N GLU A 155 -38.23 26.95 15.62
CA GLU A 155 -37.00 27.72 15.90
C GLU A 155 -35.81 26.76 16.08
N LEU A 156 -36.01 25.66 16.79
CA LEU A 156 -34.98 24.65 16.99
C LEU A 156 -34.59 23.96 15.66
N ASN A 157 -35.58 23.66 14.82
CA ASN A 157 -35.34 23.08 13.50
C ASN A 157 -34.59 24.04 12.57
N ALA A 158 -34.94 25.33 12.59
CA ALA A 158 -34.21 26.36 11.84
C ALA A 158 -32.75 26.42 12.28
N TYR A 159 -32.49 26.43 13.59
CA TYR A 159 -31.12 26.42 14.13
C TYR A 159 -30.34 25.16 13.72
N ALA A 160 -30.98 23.98 13.75
CA ALA A 160 -30.35 22.73 13.31
C ALA A 160 -29.95 22.77 11.83
N HIS A 161 -30.79 23.37 10.97
CA HIS A 161 -30.49 23.56 9.56
C HIS A 161 -29.38 24.59 9.30
N ASP A 162 -29.34 25.68 10.06
CA ASP A 162 -28.25 26.65 9.98
C ASP A 162 -26.91 26.02 10.37
N LEU A 163 -26.89 25.22 11.44
CA LEU A 163 -25.71 24.48 11.86
C LEU A 163 -25.29 23.43 10.81
N TYR A 164 -26.24 22.73 10.19
CA TYR A 164 -25.98 21.81 9.09
C TYR A 164 -25.31 22.52 7.92
N GLY A 165 -25.84 23.69 7.49
CA GLY A 165 -25.24 24.51 6.46
C GLY A 165 -23.81 24.95 6.81
N TYR A 166 -23.61 25.43 8.04
CA TYR A 166 -22.28 25.80 8.53
C TYR A 166 -21.27 24.64 8.46
N LEU A 167 -21.68 23.42 8.80
CA LEU A 167 -20.80 22.24 8.72
C LEU A 167 -20.43 21.91 7.27
N LEU A 168 -21.40 21.94 6.35
CA LEU A 168 -21.14 21.70 4.92
C LEU A 168 -20.21 22.76 4.32
N ASP A 169 -20.42 24.03 4.64
CA ASP A 169 -19.58 25.15 4.19
C ASP A 169 -18.12 25.01 4.66
N ASN A 170 -17.89 24.23 5.72
CA ASN A 170 -16.57 23.91 6.26
C ASN A 170 -16.07 22.50 5.86
N ASN A 171 -16.65 21.88 4.83
CA ASN A 171 -16.29 20.55 4.30
C ASN A 171 -16.44 19.40 5.32
N ILE A 172 -17.35 19.54 6.29
CA ILE A 172 -17.74 18.46 7.19
C ILE A 172 -18.94 17.72 6.59
N ARG A 173 -18.84 16.40 6.44
CA ARG A 173 -19.93 15.53 5.98
C ARG A 173 -20.93 15.33 7.13
N ALA A 174 -21.87 16.26 7.26
CA ALA A 174 -22.94 16.25 8.26
C ALA A 174 -24.26 15.67 7.72
#